data_AF-A0A850DN99-F1
#
_entry.id   AF-A0A850DN99-F1
#
_cell.length_a   1.000
_cell.length_b   1.000
_cell.length_c   1.000
_cell.angle_alpha   90.00
_cell.angle_beta   90.00
_cell.angle_gamma   90.00
#
_symmetry.space_group_name_H-M   'P 1'
#
loop_
_entity.id
_entity.type
_entity.pdbx_description
1 polymer ?
#
loop_
_entity_poly.entity_id
_entity_poly.type
_entity_poly.pdbx_seq_one_letter_code
_entity_poly.pdbx_strand_id
1 'polypeptide(L)'
;MTFAVGGGRVRGAIRPSPVFLGIVALAVAGGVLAWTNGFEPLGRVGMFVLVIAGWIVSVCLHEFGHAYTAWKAGDRDVEMRGYLTLNPLKYTHPLLSIGMPLLFIAIGGLALPGGAVYLRTGGMDAATRRRISLAGPFVNAACAVALLAAVRAFGSLNHHGAFWTGLAFLAFLQITATILNLLPIPGFDGYGALEPSLSPSTRHTMQQIEPYGWLIFMALIFIPTLNHAFFDLIDQVFELSGISAVWSDIGNAFMRFWERV
;
A
#
# COMPACT_ATOMS: atom_id res chain seq x y z
N MET A 1 49.86 -5.54 -5.26
CA MET A 1 49.08 -5.93 -4.07
C MET A 1 47.61 -5.72 -4.41
N THR A 2 46.90 -6.82 -4.63
CA THR A 2 45.49 -6.84 -5.01
C THR A 2 44.66 -6.85 -3.73
N PHE A 3 43.90 -5.79 -3.47
CA PHE A 3 42.96 -5.77 -2.34
C PHE A 3 41.73 -6.60 -2.73
N ALA A 4 41.64 -7.80 -2.18
CA ALA A 4 40.41 -8.57 -2.15
C ALA A 4 39.42 -7.87 -1.20
N VAL A 5 38.45 -7.15 -1.75
CA VAL A 5 37.27 -6.71 -0.98
C VAL A 5 36.41 -7.95 -0.76
N GLY A 6 36.39 -8.41 0.48
CA GLY A 6 35.64 -9.59 0.90
C GLY A 6 34.15 -9.45 0.58
N GLY A 7 33.68 -10.25 -0.36
CA GLY A 7 32.26 -10.50 -0.61
C GLY A 7 31.64 -11.28 0.54
N GLY A 8 31.44 -10.63 1.68
CA GLY A 8 30.62 -11.16 2.74
C GLY A 8 29.16 -11.15 2.28
N ARG A 9 28.68 -12.28 1.72
CA ARG A 9 27.24 -12.53 1.62
C ARG A 9 26.68 -12.41 3.03
N VAL A 10 25.95 -11.34 3.34
CA VAL A 10 25.22 -11.22 4.60
C VAL A 10 24.10 -12.26 4.56
N ARG A 11 24.41 -13.48 5.03
CA ARG A 11 23.42 -14.52 5.27
C ARG A 11 22.39 -13.93 6.24
N GLY A 12 21.17 -13.67 5.76
CA GLY A 12 20.06 -13.14 6.57
C GLY A 12 19.47 -11.79 6.14
N ALA A 13 19.78 -11.30 4.93
CA ALA A 13 19.25 -10.04 4.39
C ALA A 13 17.71 -9.94 4.39
N ILE A 14 17.02 -11.05 4.09
CA ILE A 14 15.56 -11.13 4.01
C ILE A 14 15.05 -11.78 5.28
N ARG A 15 14.41 -11.01 6.16
CA ARG A 15 13.75 -11.53 7.37
C ARG A 15 12.72 -10.53 7.88
N PRO A 16 11.51 -10.96 8.27
CA PRO A 16 10.54 -10.06 8.88
C PRO A 16 11.09 -9.52 10.21
N SER A 17 11.04 -8.21 10.38
CA SER A 17 11.44 -7.57 11.63
C SER A 17 10.45 -7.88 12.77
N PRO A 18 10.88 -7.84 14.05
CA PRO A 18 9.97 -7.99 15.18
C PRO A 18 8.84 -6.95 15.18
N VAL A 19 9.11 -5.73 14.69
CA VAL A 19 8.11 -4.67 14.53
C VAL A 19 7.03 -5.10 13.52
N PHE A 20 7.43 -5.62 12.36
CA PHE A 20 6.50 -6.14 11.36
C PHE A 20 5.65 -7.28 11.91
N LEU A 21 6.28 -8.24 12.61
CA LEU A 21 5.56 -9.34 13.26
C LEU A 21 4.56 -8.84 14.31
N GLY A 22 4.91 -7.80 15.06
CA GLY A 22 3.99 -7.13 15.98
C GLY A 22 2.78 -6.54 15.28
N ILE A 23 2.96 -5.89 14.12
CA ILE A 23 1.86 -5.34 13.32
C ILE A 23 0.97 -6.45 12.76
N VAL A 24 1.57 -7.55 12.27
CA VAL A 24 0.80 -8.74 11.85
C VAL A 24 -0.01 -9.32 13.02
N ALA A 25 0.58 -9.42 14.21
CA ALA A 25 -0.12 -9.88 15.40
C ALA A 25 -1.29 -8.95 15.78
N LEU A 26 -1.12 -7.63 15.64
CA LEU A 26 -2.20 -6.66 15.84
C LEU A 26 -3.32 -6.85 14.81
N ALA A 27 -3.00 -7.04 13.53
CA ALA A 27 -4.01 -7.30 12.50
C ALA A 27 -4.82 -8.57 12.81
N VAL A 28 -4.15 -9.65 13.22
CA VAL A 28 -4.80 -10.90 13.64
C VAL A 28 -5.67 -10.69 14.87
N ALA A 29 -5.17 -10.00 15.91
CA ALA A 29 -5.93 -9.72 17.11
C ALA A 29 -7.18 -8.87 16.82
N GLY A 30 -7.06 -7.83 15.99
CA GLY A 30 -8.19 -7.03 15.50
C GLY A 30 -9.20 -7.89 14.74
N GLY A 31 -8.73 -8.77 13.86
CA GLY A 31 -9.58 -9.70 13.13
C GLY A 31 -10.34 -10.66 14.04
N VAL A 32 -9.70 -11.21 15.06
CA VAL A 32 -10.35 -12.07 16.06
C VAL A 32 -11.44 -11.28 16.80
N LEU A 33 -11.16 -10.05 17.22
CA LEU A 33 -12.16 -9.22 17.90
C LEU A 33 -13.37 -8.89 17.00
N ALA A 34 -13.12 -8.55 15.73
CA ALA A 34 -14.18 -8.30 14.74
C ALA A 34 -15.00 -9.57 14.47
N TRP A 35 -14.34 -10.72 14.43
CA TRP A 35 -14.97 -12.01 14.23
C TRP A 35 -15.90 -12.37 15.40
N THR A 36 -15.42 -12.27 16.64
CA THR A 36 -16.18 -12.73 17.81
C THR A 36 -17.29 -11.80 18.24
N ASN A 37 -17.18 -10.49 17.96
CA ASN A 37 -18.09 -9.48 18.48
C ASN A 37 -19.01 -8.83 17.44
N GLY A 38 -18.85 -9.13 16.14
CA GLY A 38 -19.68 -8.54 15.09
C GLY A 38 -19.63 -7.00 15.10
N PHE A 39 -20.76 -6.34 14.90
CA PHE A 39 -20.84 -4.87 14.86
C PHE A 39 -21.01 -4.21 16.24
N GLU A 40 -20.84 -4.96 17.33
CA GLU A 40 -20.77 -4.39 18.69
C GLU A 40 -19.53 -3.48 18.85
N PRO A 41 -19.49 -2.57 19.85
CA PRO A 41 -18.39 -1.61 20.01
C PRO A 41 -16.99 -2.26 19.97
N LEU A 42 -16.81 -3.40 20.65
CA LEU A 42 -15.52 -4.10 20.66
C LEU A 42 -15.17 -4.72 19.29
N GLY A 43 -16.16 -5.18 18.53
CA GLY A 43 -15.97 -5.69 17.19
C GLY A 43 -15.64 -4.62 16.17
N ARG A 44 -16.22 -3.40 16.32
CA ARG A 44 -15.84 -2.22 15.53
C ARG A 44 -14.41 -1.77 15.81
N VAL A 45 -13.99 -1.77 17.07
CA VAL A 45 -12.58 -1.53 17.44
C VAL A 45 -11.68 -2.60 16.83
N GLY A 46 -12.09 -3.87 16.89
CA GLY A 46 -11.39 -4.98 16.23
C GLY A 46 -11.23 -4.77 14.72
N MET A 47 -12.32 -4.38 14.04
CA MET A 47 -12.33 -4.07 12.61
C MET A 47 -11.37 -2.92 12.29
N PHE A 48 -11.43 -1.83 13.06
CA PHE A 48 -10.52 -0.69 12.90
C PHE A 48 -9.05 -1.14 12.99
N VAL A 49 -8.71 -1.91 14.04
CA VAL A 49 -7.34 -2.43 14.22
C VAL A 49 -6.94 -3.36 13.07
N LEU A 50 -7.83 -4.25 12.63
CA LEU A 50 -7.60 -5.14 11.48
C LEU A 50 -7.28 -4.36 10.21
N VAL A 51 -8.11 -3.37 9.87
CA VAL A 51 -7.95 -2.55 8.66
C VAL A 51 -6.66 -1.76 8.71
N ILE A 52 -6.41 -1.04 9.81
CA ILE A 52 -5.23 -0.20 9.97
C ILE A 52 -3.94 -1.02 9.96
N ALA A 53 -3.86 -2.08 10.79
CA ALA A 53 -2.66 -2.91 10.83
C ALA A 53 -2.46 -3.69 9.53
N GLY A 54 -3.55 -4.19 8.92
CA GLY A 54 -3.51 -4.85 7.62
C GLY A 54 -3.03 -3.93 6.49
N TRP A 55 -3.45 -2.66 6.51
CA TRP A 55 -2.98 -1.64 5.57
C TRP A 55 -1.49 -1.33 5.78
N ILE A 56 -1.00 -1.21 7.03
CA ILE A 56 0.43 -1.03 7.29
C ILE A 56 1.25 -2.24 6.80
N VAL A 57 0.72 -3.46 6.98
CA VAL A 57 1.34 -4.68 6.45
C VAL A 57 1.44 -4.61 4.94
N SER A 58 0.38 -4.22 4.23
CA SER A 58 0.41 -4.15 2.77
C SER A 58 1.36 -3.08 2.26
N VAL A 59 1.45 -1.92 2.91
CA VAL A 59 2.48 -0.91 2.65
C VAL A 59 3.89 -1.47 2.82
N CYS A 60 4.14 -2.24 3.88
CA CYS A 60 5.46 -2.84 4.04
C CYS A 60 5.79 -3.84 2.93
N LEU A 61 4.79 -4.61 2.48
CA LEU A 61 4.95 -5.55 1.37
C LEU A 61 5.17 -4.80 0.04
N HIS A 62 4.52 -3.67 -0.17
CA HIS A 62 4.69 -2.78 -1.33
C HIS A 62 6.14 -2.30 -1.46
N GLU A 63 6.66 -1.66 -0.41
CA GLU A 63 8.04 -1.17 -0.35
C GLU A 63 9.06 -2.31 -0.47
N PHE A 64 8.76 -3.45 0.16
CA PHE A 64 9.57 -4.65 0.00
C PHE A 64 9.57 -5.16 -1.45
N GLY A 65 8.45 -5.07 -2.17
CA GLY A 65 8.34 -5.44 -3.59
C GLY A 65 9.33 -4.66 -4.46
N HIS A 66 9.38 -3.34 -4.27
CA HIS A 66 10.36 -2.49 -4.95
C HIS A 66 11.80 -2.86 -4.57
N ALA A 67 12.10 -2.92 -3.27
CA ALA A 67 13.44 -3.21 -2.77
C ALA A 67 13.95 -4.60 -3.19
N TYR A 68 13.08 -5.61 -3.16
CA TYR A 68 13.40 -6.97 -3.58
C TYR A 68 13.66 -7.06 -5.08
N THR A 69 12.88 -6.36 -5.90
CA THR A 69 13.07 -6.33 -7.35
C THR A 69 14.36 -5.60 -7.70
N ALA A 70 14.67 -4.48 -7.03
CA ALA A 70 15.93 -3.77 -7.18
C ALA A 70 17.14 -4.62 -6.73
N TRP A 71 17.01 -5.34 -5.62
CA TRP A 71 18.05 -6.27 -5.14
C TRP A 71 18.34 -7.39 -6.13
N LYS A 72 17.29 -7.99 -6.71
CA LYS A 72 17.43 -8.98 -7.78
C LYS A 72 18.08 -8.41 -9.04
N ALA A 73 17.85 -7.13 -9.32
CA ALA A 73 18.47 -6.41 -10.42
C ALA A 73 19.91 -5.97 -10.13
N GLY A 74 20.43 -6.17 -8.91
CA GLY A 74 21.82 -5.91 -8.54
C GLY A 74 22.04 -4.70 -7.62
N ASP A 75 20.99 -3.99 -7.21
CA ASP A 75 21.12 -2.95 -6.18
C ASP A 75 21.40 -3.60 -4.81
N ARG A 76 22.61 -3.40 -4.28
CA ARG A 76 23.00 -3.92 -2.96
C ARG A 76 22.81 -2.91 -1.82
N ASP A 77 22.51 -1.65 -2.12
CA ASP A 77 22.27 -0.63 -1.09
C ASP A 77 20.99 -0.92 -0.29
N VAL A 78 19.98 -1.52 -0.93
CA VAL A 78 18.71 -1.90 -0.28
C VAL A 78 18.89 -2.88 0.88
N GLU A 79 19.91 -3.73 0.81
CA GLU A 79 20.29 -4.67 1.86
C GLU A 79 20.91 -3.95 3.05
N MET A 80 21.84 -3.02 2.78
CA MET A 80 22.48 -2.19 3.80
C MET A 80 21.50 -1.25 4.52
N ARG A 81 20.51 -0.74 3.79
CA ARG A 81 19.43 0.11 4.35
C ARG A 81 18.38 -0.70 5.12
N GLY A 82 18.39 -2.04 4.98
CA GLY A 82 17.50 -2.93 5.69
C GLY A 82 16.06 -2.92 5.19
N TYR A 83 15.80 -2.47 3.96
CA TYR A 83 14.46 -2.47 3.35
C TYR A 83 13.91 -3.89 3.16
N LEU A 84 14.81 -4.89 3.03
CA LEU A 84 14.45 -6.31 2.95
C LEU A 84 13.95 -6.91 4.30
N THR A 85 13.76 -6.07 5.33
CA THR A 85 13.29 -6.53 6.66
C THR A 85 11.83 -6.21 6.97
N LEU A 86 11.08 -5.65 6.01
CA LEU A 86 9.67 -5.26 6.17
C LEU A 86 9.43 -4.29 7.35
N ASN A 87 10.46 -3.58 7.80
CA ASN A 87 10.36 -2.70 8.96
C ASN A 87 9.88 -1.31 8.53
N PRO A 88 8.65 -0.88 8.90
CA PRO A 88 8.11 0.41 8.49
C PRO A 88 8.94 1.60 9.00
N LEU A 89 9.66 1.43 10.11
CA LEU A 89 10.49 2.49 10.70
C LEU A 89 11.75 2.78 9.89
N LYS A 90 12.10 1.92 8.93
CA LYS A 90 13.28 2.11 8.07
C LYS A 90 12.97 2.89 6.81
N TYR A 91 11.70 3.12 6.47
CA TYR A 91 11.33 3.89 5.29
C TYR A 91 11.70 5.36 5.45
N THR A 92 11.90 6.07 4.33
CA THR A 92 12.58 7.37 4.33
C THR A 92 11.87 8.44 5.18
N HIS A 93 10.53 8.44 5.20
CA HIS A 93 9.74 9.37 6.02
C HIS A 93 8.53 8.71 6.69
N PRO A 94 8.71 7.91 7.75
CA PRO A 94 7.63 7.10 8.33
C PRO A 94 6.40 7.92 8.77
N LEU A 95 6.59 9.17 9.21
CA LEU A 95 5.46 10.03 9.63
C LEU A 95 4.59 10.48 8.46
N LEU A 96 5.19 10.90 7.34
CA LEU A 96 4.47 11.30 6.13
C LEU A 96 3.94 10.07 5.38
N SER A 97 4.71 8.99 5.40
CA SER A 97 4.44 7.75 4.70
C SER A 97 3.44 6.84 5.42
N ILE A 98 3.22 6.99 6.71
CA ILE A 98 2.30 6.12 7.47
C ILE A 98 1.34 6.98 8.27
N GLY A 99 1.82 7.96 9.02
CA GLY A 99 0.98 8.82 9.87
C GLY A 99 -0.10 9.58 9.12
N MET A 100 0.24 10.23 8.00
CA MET A 100 -0.74 10.96 7.17
C MET A 100 -1.80 10.04 6.55
N PRO A 101 -1.45 8.96 5.82
CA PRO A 101 -2.43 7.99 5.34
C PRO A 101 -3.35 7.45 6.43
N LEU A 102 -2.81 7.12 7.62
CA LEU A 102 -3.61 6.64 8.74
C LEU A 102 -4.61 7.68 9.24
N LEU A 103 -4.21 8.95 9.29
CA LEU A 103 -5.11 10.04 9.65
C LEU A 103 -6.26 10.16 8.64
N PHE A 104 -5.96 10.10 7.34
CA PHE A 104 -6.98 10.16 6.30
C PHE A 104 -7.91 8.96 6.35
N ILE A 105 -7.38 7.73 6.44
CA ILE A 105 -8.21 6.52 6.59
C ILE A 105 -9.11 6.62 7.82
N ALA A 106 -8.59 7.12 8.95
CA ALA A 106 -9.39 7.29 10.16
C ALA A 106 -10.57 8.23 9.90
N ILE A 107 -10.37 9.42 9.33
CA ILE A 107 -11.46 10.38 9.08
C ILE A 107 -12.35 10.04 7.86
N GLY A 108 -12.26 8.82 7.32
CA GLY A 108 -13.04 8.38 6.15
C GLY A 108 -12.50 8.89 4.81
N GLY A 109 -11.29 9.43 4.80
CA GLY A 109 -10.54 9.86 3.63
C GLY A 109 -9.64 8.76 3.03
N LEU A 110 -8.88 9.14 2.00
CA LEU A 110 -8.06 8.23 1.20
C LEU A 110 -6.85 7.66 1.95
N ALA A 111 -6.55 6.39 1.73
CA ALA A 111 -5.22 5.85 2.03
C ALA A 111 -4.19 6.47 1.08
N LEU A 112 -3.27 7.27 1.61
CA LEU A 112 -2.24 7.91 0.82
C LEU A 112 -1.08 6.94 0.55
N PRO A 113 -0.38 7.06 -0.59
CA PRO A 113 0.81 6.27 -0.84
C PRO A 113 1.83 6.54 0.25
N GLY A 114 2.37 5.46 0.78
CA GLY A 114 3.04 5.44 2.04
C GLY A 114 4.40 4.79 1.95
N GLY A 115 5.43 5.58 1.72
CA GLY A 115 6.80 5.11 1.74
C GLY A 115 7.51 5.55 0.49
N ALA A 116 8.79 5.84 0.63
CA ALA A 116 9.67 5.92 -0.52
C ALA A 116 10.93 5.18 -0.09
N VAL A 117 11.21 4.03 -0.68
CA VAL A 117 12.53 3.42 -0.58
C VAL A 117 13.50 4.15 -1.50
N TYR A 118 14.69 4.45 -0.99
CA TYR A 118 15.75 4.99 -1.83
C TYR A 118 16.40 3.86 -2.64
N LEU A 119 16.22 3.86 -3.97
CA LEU A 119 16.73 2.83 -4.87
C LEU A 119 17.75 3.43 -5.85
N ARG A 120 18.89 2.75 -6.04
CA ARG A 120 19.90 3.15 -7.03
C ARG A 120 19.62 2.52 -8.38
N THR A 121 18.69 3.12 -9.11
CA THR A 121 18.24 2.60 -10.41
C THR A 121 18.92 3.26 -11.62
N GLY A 122 19.71 4.31 -11.42
CA GLY A 122 20.29 5.13 -12.50
C GLY A 122 21.25 4.40 -13.46
N GLY A 123 21.82 3.26 -13.05
CA GLY A 123 22.65 2.40 -13.90
C GLY A 123 21.91 1.23 -14.55
N MET A 124 20.61 1.08 -14.32
CA MET A 124 19.81 -0.05 -14.81
C MET A 124 19.12 0.28 -16.13
N ASP A 125 18.86 -0.76 -16.94
CA ASP A 125 18.11 -0.62 -18.18
C ASP A 125 16.65 -0.19 -17.95
N ALA A 126 16.01 0.36 -18.99
CA ALA A 126 14.66 0.92 -18.89
C ALA A 126 13.61 -0.13 -18.47
N ALA A 127 13.75 -1.37 -18.95
CA ALA A 127 12.84 -2.46 -18.61
C ALA A 127 12.93 -2.84 -17.13
N THR A 128 14.13 -2.87 -16.55
CA THR A 128 14.32 -3.16 -15.13
C THR A 128 13.79 -2.04 -14.25
N ARG A 129 14.08 -0.77 -14.60
CA ARG A 129 13.50 0.39 -13.89
C ARG A 129 11.99 0.33 -13.85
N ARG A 130 11.34 0.02 -14.98
CA ARG A 130 9.90 -0.15 -15.06
C ARG A 130 9.38 -1.28 -14.17
N ARG A 131 10.05 -2.44 -14.18
CA ARG A 131 9.67 -3.58 -13.32
C ARG A 131 9.82 -3.25 -11.83
N ILE A 132 10.87 -2.54 -11.45
CA ILE A 132 11.06 -2.08 -10.07
C ILE A 132 9.91 -1.16 -9.67
N SER A 133 9.56 -0.18 -10.49
CA SER A 133 8.46 0.74 -10.23
C SER A 133 7.11 0.03 -10.14
N LEU A 134 6.83 -0.95 -11.00
CA LEU A 134 5.55 -1.66 -10.98
C LEU A 134 5.46 -2.74 -9.88
N ALA A 135 6.54 -3.03 -9.15
CA ALA A 135 6.56 -4.10 -8.15
C ALA A 135 5.65 -3.82 -6.94
N GLY A 136 5.66 -2.60 -6.42
CA GLY A 136 4.78 -2.19 -5.32
C GLY A 136 3.30 -2.24 -5.70
N PRO A 137 2.85 -1.56 -6.78
CA PRO A 137 1.47 -1.61 -7.24
C PRO A 137 0.98 -3.03 -7.52
N PHE A 138 1.86 -3.89 -8.05
CA PHE A 138 1.56 -5.31 -8.23
C PHE A 138 1.27 -6.03 -6.90
N VAL A 139 2.05 -5.75 -5.85
CA VAL A 139 1.82 -6.30 -4.51
C VAL A 139 0.47 -5.84 -3.95
N ASN A 140 0.11 -4.57 -4.12
CA ASN A 140 -1.18 -4.06 -3.67
C ASN A 140 -2.34 -4.74 -4.42
N ALA A 141 -2.24 -4.90 -5.74
CA ALA A 141 -3.22 -5.64 -6.54
C ALA A 141 -3.34 -7.10 -6.07
N ALA A 142 -2.21 -7.78 -5.82
CA ALA A 142 -2.22 -9.15 -5.35
C ALA A 142 -2.89 -9.28 -3.96
N CYS A 143 -2.64 -8.33 -3.06
CA CYS A 143 -3.32 -8.26 -1.77
C CYS A 143 -4.84 -8.04 -1.95
N ALA A 144 -5.25 -7.12 -2.81
CA ALA A 144 -6.66 -6.87 -3.11
C ALA A 144 -7.36 -8.14 -3.60
N VAL A 145 -6.75 -8.83 -4.59
CA VAL A 145 -7.28 -10.07 -5.15
C VAL A 145 -7.39 -11.16 -4.08
N ALA A 146 -6.36 -11.33 -3.24
CA ALA A 146 -6.37 -12.34 -2.18
C ALA A 146 -7.49 -12.07 -1.14
N LEU A 147 -7.65 -10.81 -0.72
CA LEU A 147 -8.70 -10.40 0.22
C LEU A 147 -10.10 -10.60 -0.38
N LEU A 148 -10.33 -10.15 -1.62
CA LEU A 148 -11.61 -10.30 -2.29
C LEU A 148 -11.94 -11.76 -2.59
N ALA A 149 -10.95 -12.58 -2.96
CA ALA A 149 -11.16 -14.01 -3.13
C ALA A 149 -11.61 -14.67 -1.81
N ALA A 150 -11.02 -14.29 -0.68
CA ALA A 150 -11.42 -14.79 0.63
C ALA A 150 -12.86 -14.34 1.00
N VAL A 151 -13.18 -13.06 0.82
CA VAL A 151 -14.53 -12.53 1.07
C VAL A 151 -15.55 -13.18 0.14
N ARG A 152 -15.21 -13.39 -1.14
CA ARG A 152 -16.12 -13.98 -2.13
C ARG A 152 -16.42 -15.45 -1.83
N ALA A 153 -15.44 -16.17 -1.30
CA ALA A 153 -15.53 -17.59 -1.01
C ALA A 153 -16.21 -17.89 0.34
N PHE A 154 -15.99 -17.05 1.35
CA PHE A 154 -16.38 -17.34 2.75
C PHE A 154 -17.18 -16.23 3.43
N GLY A 155 -17.31 -15.06 2.80
CA GLY A 155 -17.91 -13.88 3.40
C GLY A 155 -19.39 -14.02 3.68
N SER A 156 -19.81 -13.51 4.84
CA SER A 156 -21.21 -13.45 5.24
C SER A 156 -21.51 -12.16 6.00
N LEU A 157 -22.59 -11.47 5.64
CA LEU A 157 -23.08 -10.33 6.42
C LEU A 157 -23.79 -10.77 7.70
N ASN A 158 -24.42 -11.95 7.67
CA ASN A 158 -25.15 -12.50 8.82
C ASN A 158 -24.24 -13.12 9.87
N HIS A 159 -23.04 -13.57 9.46
CA HIS A 159 -22.07 -14.21 10.35
C HIS A 159 -20.72 -13.51 10.26
N HIS A 160 -20.26 -12.94 11.38
CA HIS A 160 -18.99 -12.22 11.45
C HIS A 160 -18.92 -11.02 10.50
N GLY A 161 -20.06 -10.32 10.32
CA GLY A 161 -20.20 -9.22 9.37
C GLY A 161 -19.09 -8.16 9.49
N ALA A 162 -18.74 -7.76 10.73
CA ALA A 162 -17.67 -6.79 10.96
C ALA A 162 -16.29 -7.23 10.47
N PHE A 163 -15.98 -8.53 10.57
CA PHE A 163 -14.72 -9.06 10.04
C PHE A 163 -14.72 -9.00 8.50
N TRP A 164 -15.79 -9.50 7.87
CA TRP A 164 -15.84 -9.59 6.42
C TRP A 164 -15.96 -8.23 5.72
N THR A 165 -16.74 -7.30 6.27
CA THR A 165 -16.81 -5.94 5.72
C THR A 165 -15.52 -5.16 6.00
N GLY A 166 -14.83 -5.44 7.12
CA GLY A 166 -13.47 -4.95 7.37
C GLY A 166 -12.46 -5.44 6.33
N LEU A 167 -12.47 -6.73 5.97
CA LEU A 167 -11.62 -7.27 4.91
C LEU A 167 -11.98 -6.71 3.53
N ALA A 168 -13.28 -6.55 3.23
CA ALA A 168 -13.75 -5.93 2.00
C ALA A 168 -13.24 -4.48 1.90
N PHE A 169 -13.37 -3.69 2.97
CA PHE A 169 -12.85 -2.33 2.99
C PHE A 169 -11.32 -2.28 2.89
N LEU A 170 -10.60 -3.18 3.56
CA LEU A 170 -9.15 -3.28 3.40
C LEU A 170 -8.76 -3.59 1.94
N ALA A 171 -9.53 -4.44 1.25
CA ALA A 171 -9.32 -4.72 -0.17
C ALA A 171 -9.59 -3.50 -1.06
N PHE A 172 -10.66 -2.75 -0.77
CA PHE A 172 -10.94 -1.46 -1.41
C PHE A 172 -9.77 -0.48 -1.26
N LEU A 173 -9.16 -0.40 -0.07
CA LEU A 173 -7.95 0.41 0.13
C LEU A 173 -6.76 -0.08 -0.70
N GLN A 174 -6.60 -1.40 -0.90
CA GLN A 174 -5.54 -1.95 -1.76
C GLN A 174 -5.77 -1.64 -3.24
N ILE A 175 -7.02 -1.70 -3.73
CA ILE A 175 -7.36 -1.27 -5.09
C ILE A 175 -7.07 0.21 -5.25
N THR A 176 -7.54 1.04 -4.31
CA THR A 176 -7.28 2.48 -4.28
C THR A 176 -5.78 2.76 -4.35
N ALA A 177 -4.99 2.11 -3.50
CA ALA A 177 -3.54 2.27 -3.48
C ALA A 177 -2.88 1.77 -4.78
N THR A 178 -3.44 0.75 -5.44
CA THR A 178 -2.94 0.29 -6.74
C THR A 178 -3.21 1.32 -7.83
N ILE A 179 -4.46 1.77 -7.98
CA ILE A 179 -4.86 2.73 -9.01
C ILE A 179 -4.09 4.04 -8.82
N LEU A 180 -4.03 4.54 -7.59
CA LEU A 180 -3.30 5.76 -7.26
C LEU A 180 -1.82 5.63 -7.65
N ASN A 181 -1.15 4.57 -7.23
CA ASN A 181 0.27 4.39 -7.58
C ASN A 181 0.50 4.08 -9.06
N LEU A 182 -0.52 3.74 -9.85
CA LEU A 182 -0.41 3.62 -11.31
C LEU A 182 -0.63 4.94 -12.06
N LEU A 183 -1.07 6.01 -11.38
CA LEU A 183 -1.24 7.31 -12.01
C LEU A 183 0.11 7.86 -12.50
N PRO A 184 0.15 8.51 -13.68
CA PRO A 184 1.36 9.07 -14.28
C PRO A 184 1.75 10.42 -13.64
N ILE A 185 1.68 10.52 -12.31
CA ILE A 185 1.99 11.74 -11.55
C ILE A 185 3.41 11.60 -10.98
N PRO A 186 4.31 12.60 -11.18
CA PRO A 186 5.65 12.58 -10.59
C PRO A 186 5.60 12.26 -9.09
N GLY A 187 6.44 11.33 -8.63
CA GLY A 187 6.46 10.85 -7.25
C GLY A 187 5.61 9.60 -7.00
N PHE A 188 4.77 9.18 -7.96
CA PHE A 188 4.07 7.89 -7.90
C PHE A 188 4.76 6.85 -8.80
N ASP A 189 4.52 5.57 -8.52
CA ASP A 189 5.16 4.46 -9.22
C ASP A 189 4.85 4.39 -10.71
N GLY A 190 3.65 4.82 -11.11
CA GLY A 190 3.19 4.85 -12.49
C GLY A 190 4.02 5.82 -13.32
N TYR A 191 4.37 6.97 -12.75
CA TYR A 191 5.35 7.86 -13.35
C TYR A 191 6.73 7.19 -13.41
N GLY A 192 7.22 6.55 -12.34
CA GLY A 192 8.50 5.83 -12.37
C GLY A 192 8.57 4.69 -13.40
N ALA A 193 7.43 4.09 -13.75
CA ALA A 193 7.31 3.10 -14.81
C ALA A 193 7.39 3.72 -16.22
N LEU A 194 6.90 4.94 -16.37
CA LEU A 194 6.92 5.72 -17.62
C LEU A 194 8.22 6.47 -17.84
N GLU A 195 8.84 6.97 -16.77
CA GLU A 195 10.03 7.82 -16.73
C GLU A 195 11.19 7.33 -17.63
N PRO A 196 11.55 6.03 -17.68
CA PRO A 196 12.62 5.54 -18.55
C PRO A 196 12.35 5.75 -20.04
N SER A 197 11.08 5.90 -20.43
CA SER A 197 10.61 6.08 -21.82
C SER A 197 10.61 7.56 -22.24
N LEU A 198 10.79 8.49 -21.29
CA LEU A 198 10.74 9.92 -21.53
C LEU A 198 12.10 10.47 -21.98
N SER A 199 12.07 11.60 -22.69
CA SER A 199 13.28 12.31 -23.09
C SER A 199 14.05 12.84 -21.86
N PRO A 200 15.39 13.01 -21.93
CA PRO A 200 16.17 13.53 -20.80
C PRO A 200 15.69 14.89 -20.28
N SER A 201 15.25 15.80 -21.16
CA SER A 201 14.72 17.11 -20.77
C SER A 201 13.42 16.99 -20.01
N THR A 202 12.48 16.16 -20.48
CA THR A 202 11.21 15.90 -19.79
C THR A 202 11.46 15.31 -18.40
N ARG A 203 12.38 14.35 -18.27
CA ARG A 203 12.73 13.78 -16.96
C ARG A 203 13.24 14.84 -15.99
N HIS A 204 14.12 15.72 -16.44
CA HIS A 204 14.67 16.78 -15.58
C HIS A 204 13.59 17.74 -15.09
N THR A 205 12.67 18.16 -15.97
CA THR A 205 11.53 19.00 -15.57
C THR A 205 10.63 18.29 -14.57
N MET A 206 10.30 17.03 -14.82
CA MET A 206 9.40 16.27 -13.96
C MET A 206 10.01 15.95 -12.58
N GLN A 207 11.33 15.78 -12.49
CA GLN A 207 12.04 15.64 -11.21
C GLN A 207 11.88 16.88 -10.31
N GLN A 208 11.74 18.08 -10.89
CA GLN A 208 11.48 19.31 -10.12
C GLN A 208 10.02 19.35 -9.59
N ILE A 209 9.12 18.63 -10.24
CA ILE A 209 7.69 18.55 -9.89
C ILE A 209 7.43 17.43 -8.87
N GLU A 210 8.28 16.40 -8.81
CA GLU A 210 8.16 15.23 -7.93
C GLU A 210 7.77 15.55 -6.48
N PRO A 211 8.38 16.53 -5.78
CA PRO A 211 8.01 16.86 -4.40
C PRO A 211 6.57 17.37 -4.25
N TYR A 212 5.99 17.90 -5.33
CA TYR A 212 4.63 18.44 -5.38
C TYR A 212 3.60 17.42 -5.89
N GLY A 213 4.00 16.21 -6.29
CA GLY A 213 3.11 15.20 -6.86
C GLY A 213 1.88 14.92 -6.01
N TRP A 214 2.07 14.80 -4.70
CA TRP A 214 0.98 14.64 -3.74
C TRP A 214 0.01 15.84 -3.73
N LEU A 215 0.52 17.08 -3.76
CA LEU A 215 -0.30 18.28 -3.80
C LEU A 215 -1.07 18.40 -5.12
N ILE A 216 -0.45 17.97 -6.23
CA ILE A 216 -1.11 17.90 -7.54
C ILE A 216 -2.27 16.90 -7.47
N PHE A 217 -2.04 15.69 -6.95
CA PHE A 217 -3.12 14.72 -6.78
C PHE A 217 -4.24 15.26 -5.90
N MET A 218 -3.90 15.89 -4.77
CA MET A 218 -4.89 16.51 -3.89
C MET A 218 -5.71 17.57 -4.63
N ALA A 219 -5.06 18.48 -5.36
CA ALA A 219 -5.76 19.49 -6.15
C ALA A 219 -6.70 18.88 -7.20
N LEU A 220 -6.30 17.75 -7.83
CA LEU A 220 -7.14 17.03 -8.78
C LEU A 220 -8.36 16.40 -8.10
N ILE A 221 -8.20 15.78 -6.93
CA ILE A 221 -9.30 15.12 -6.23
C ILE A 221 -10.30 16.10 -5.59
N PHE A 222 -9.94 17.39 -5.45
CA PHE A 222 -10.86 18.46 -5.10
C PHE A 222 -11.82 18.83 -6.24
N ILE A 223 -11.53 18.45 -7.48
CA ILE A 223 -12.44 18.65 -8.61
C ILE A 223 -13.52 17.55 -8.55
N PRO A 224 -14.81 17.88 -8.34
CA PRO A 224 -15.85 16.88 -8.10
C PRO A 224 -15.95 15.82 -9.20
N THR A 225 -15.85 16.23 -10.46
CA THR A 225 -15.89 15.31 -11.61
C THR A 225 -14.75 14.29 -11.58
N LEU A 226 -13.53 14.71 -11.22
CA LEU A 226 -12.38 13.82 -11.13
C LEU A 226 -12.47 12.92 -9.90
N ASN A 227 -12.98 13.45 -8.79
CA ASN A 227 -13.26 12.69 -7.58
C ASN A 227 -14.23 11.53 -7.87
N HIS A 228 -15.40 11.84 -8.45
CA HIS A 228 -16.40 10.84 -8.82
C HIS A 228 -15.81 9.83 -9.81
N ALA A 229 -15.18 10.28 -10.89
CA ALA A 229 -14.58 9.36 -11.87
C ALA A 229 -13.52 8.43 -11.25
N PHE A 230 -12.74 8.92 -10.27
CA PHE A 230 -11.73 8.12 -9.57
C PHE A 230 -12.36 7.05 -8.68
N PHE A 231 -13.35 7.40 -7.87
CA PHE A 231 -14.03 6.43 -6.99
C PHE A 231 -14.93 5.47 -7.76
N ASP A 232 -15.63 5.94 -8.80
CA ASP A 232 -16.41 5.08 -9.70
C ASP A 232 -15.52 4.01 -10.35
N LEU A 233 -14.28 4.36 -10.73
CA LEU A 233 -13.31 3.41 -11.25
C LEU A 233 -12.90 2.38 -10.18
N ILE A 234 -12.64 2.83 -8.95
CA ILE A 234 -12.29 1.92 -7.84
C ILE A 234 -13.44 0.95 -7.58
N ASP A 235 -14.68 1.44 -7.50
CA ASP A 235 -15.87 0.63 -7.27
C ASP A 235 -16.09 -0.36 -8.41
N GLN A 236 -15.97 0.07 -9.66
CA GLN A 236 -16.06 -0.82 -10.82
C GLN A 236 -15.03 -1.94 -10.74
N VAL A 237 -13.77 -1.62 -10.42
CA VAL A 237 -12.69 -2.62 -10.28
C VAL A 237 -12.96 -3.55 -9.10
N PHE A 238 -13.46 -3.03 -7.98
CA PHE A 238 -13.85 -3.81 -6.82
C PHE A 238 -14.95 -4.81 -7.16
N GLU A 239 -15.98 -4.36 -7.85
CA GLU A 239 -17.15 -5.17 -8.21
C GLU A 239 -16.86 -6.24 -9.27
N LEU A 240 -15.72 -6.18 -9.98
CA LEU A 240 -15.23 -7.29 -10.82
C LEU A 240 -15.03 -8.59 -10.02
N SER A 241 -14.86 -8.50 -8.70
CA SER A 241 -14.81 -9.66 -7.81
C SER A 241 -16.16 -10.36 -7.62
N GLY A 242 -17.26 -9.74 -8.07
CA GLY A 242 -18.63 -10.16 -7.83
C GLY A 242 -19.13 -9.85 -6.41
N ILE A 243 -18.40 -9.02 -5.65
CA ILE A 243 -18.83 -8.47 -4.36
C ILE A 243 -19.27 -7.03 -4.60
N SER A 244 -20.46 -6.65 -4.13
CA SER A 244 -20.95 -5.27 -4.26
C SER A 244 -20.12 -4.31 -3.40
N ALA A 245 -19.87 -3.11 -3.91
CA ALA A 245 -19.14 -2.04 -3.21
C ALA A 245 -19.78 -1.66 -1.85
N VAL A 246 -21.07 -1.97 -1.65
CA VAL A 246 -21.76 -1.82 -0.36
C VAL A 246 -21.02 -2.51 0.80
N TRP A 247 -20.29 -3.61 0.55
CA TRP A 247 -19.51 -4.27 1.59
C TRP A 247 -18.35 -3.41 2.10
N SER A 248 -17.62 -2.74 1.20
CA SER A 248 -16.58 -1.77 1.58
C SER A 248 -17.17 -0.53 2.21
N ASP A 249 -18.35 -0.06 1.78
CA ASP A 249 -19.03 1.08 2.38
C ASP A 249 -19.44 0.82 3.83
N ILE A 250 -19.99 -0.36 4.10
CA ILE A 250 -20.30 -0.80 5.47
C ILE A 250 -19.01 -0.88 6.29
N GLY A 251 -17.93 -1.45 5.74
CA GLY A 251 -16.64 -1.49 6.44
C GLY A 251 -16.12 -0.08 6.80
N ASN A 252 -16.16 0.85 5.85
CA ASN A 252 -15.76 2.25 6.05
C ASN A 252 -16.62 2.97 7.09
N ALA A 253 -17.95 2.75 7.07
CA ALA A 253 -18.87 3.37 8.02
C ALA A 253 -18.64 2.85 9.45
N PHE A 254 -18.49 1.54 9.61
CA PHE A 254 -18.42 0.91 10.94
C PHE A 254 -17.02 0.93 11.57
N MET A 255 -15.96 1.10 10.79
CA MET A 255 -14.61 1.29 11.35
C MET A 255 -14.45 2.64 12.05
N ARG A 256 -15.27 3.64 11.68
CA ARG A 256 -15.32 4.97 12.32
C ARG A 256 -16.15 4.90 13.59
N PHE A 257 -15.73 4.06 14.53
CA PHE A 257 -16.51 3.72 15.74
C PHE A 257 -16.78 4.91 16.68
N TRP A 258 -16.11 6.04 16.47
CA TRP A 258 -16.32 7.28 17.21
C TRP A 258 -17.39 8.19 16.59
N GLU A 259 -17.79 7.94 15.34
CA GLU A 259 -18.91 8.63 14.71
C GLU A 259 -20.23 7.97 15.16
N ARG A 260 -21.22 8.80 15.49
CA ARG A 260 -22.56 8.31 15.80
C ARG A 260 -23.25 7.97 14.47
N VAL A 261 -23.16 6.70 14.08
CA VAL A 261 -23.91 6.10 12.96
C VAL A 261 -25.32 5.74 13.43
#